data_AF-A0A6S6ZY31-F1
#
_entry.id   AF-A0A6S6ZY31-F1
#
_cell.length_a   1.000
_cell.length_b   1.000
_cell.length_c   1.000
_cell.angle_alpha   90.00
_cell.angle_beta   90.00
_cell.angle_gamma   90.00
#
_symmetry.space_group_name_H-M   'P 1'
#
loop_
_entity.id
_entity.type
_entity.pdbx_description
1 polymer ?
#
loop_
_entity_poly.entity_id
_entity_poly.type
_entity_poly.pdbx_seq_one_letter_code
_entity_poly.pdbx_strand_id
1 'polypeptide(L)'
;MPWDDIHHDEVPGVNLIVGWYTPYSPLPFPNMVFVGKKSVSEAEMKAEWEYIRRYMDEGGLDAVDPPRISSHLPLPWPAFAAQFEALGPYLRHSGPITWFGMLLISPALVVLGLAHWASLLLCWRPRWPKIIQEAGLPGKPIPPLTTIDDYPPKVRAALLENVHRWVVKPGSPPPRPKRFSLKGRWQNRDR
;
A
#
# COMPACT_ATOMS: atom_id res chain seq x y z
N MET A 1 6.70 -16.31 -13.44
CA MET A 1 7.63 -16.92 -12.44
C MET A 1 6.82 -17.49 -11.27
N PRO A 2 7.00 -18.77 -10.88
CA PRO A 2 6.31 -19.38 -9.73
C PRO A 2 6.55 -18.65 -8.40
N TRP A 3 5.59 -18.72 -7.47
CA TRP A 3 5.72 -18.15 -6.10
C TRP A 3 6.99 -18.60 -5.36
N ASP A 4 7.37 -19.87 -5.53
CA ASP A 4 8.49 -20.43 -4.77
C ASP A 4 9.86 -19.95 -5.30
N ASP A 5 9.89 -19.32 -6.48
CA ASP A 5 11.10 -18.78 -7.12
C ASP A 5 11.33 -17.29 -6.83
N ILE A 6 10.41 -16.62 -6.11
CA ILE A 6 10.51 -15.20 -5.76
C ILE A 6 10.83 -15.00 -4.28
N HIS A 7 11.62 -13.98 -3.96
CA HIS A 7 11.85 -13.58 -2.57
C HIS A 7 10.54 -13.02 -1.98
N HIS A 8 10.02 -13.68 -0.95
CA HIS A 8 8.83 -13.29 -0.20
C HIS A 8 9.20 -13.17 1.28
N ASP A 9 8.64 -12.16 1.95
CA ASP A 9 8.72 -11.99 3.40
C ASP A 9 7.30 -11.85 3.93
N GLU A 10 6.99 -12.57 5.01
CA GLU A 10 5.66 -12.52 5.64
C GLU A 10 5.57 -11.36 6.63
N VAL A 11 4.79 -10.34 6.26
CA VAL A 11 4.41 -9.27 7.19
C VAL A 11 2.88 -9.17 7.20
N PRO A 12 2.20 -9.68 8.24
CA PRO A 12 0.75 -9.53 8.34
C PRO A 12 0.33 -8.06 8.29
N GLY A 13 -0.72 -7.76 7.54
CA GLY A 13 -1.29 -6.41 7.45
C GLY A 13 -0.60 -5.47 6.46
N VAL A 14 0.30 -5.98 5.60
CA VAL A 14 0.83 -5.23 4.45
C VAL A 14 0.19 -5.70 3.15
N ASN A 15 0.23 -4.86 2.12
CA ASN A 15 -0.21 -5.22 0.77
C ASN A 15 0.88 -6.07 0.08
N LEU A 16 0.51 -6.83 -0.96
CA LEU A 16 1.49 -7.49 -1.82
C LEU A 16 2.45 -6.43 -2.40
N ILE A 17 3.74 -6.59 -2.19
CA ILE A 17 4.77 -5.68 -2.70
C ILE A 17 5.38 -6.30 -3.94
N VAL A 18 5.17 -5.66 -5.10
CA VAL A 18 5.84 -6.04 -6.35
C VAL A 18 6.94 -5.02 -6.61
N GLY A 19 8.18 -5.50 -6.79
CA GLY A 19 9.31 -4.61 -7.01
C GLY A 19 10.27 -5.11 -8.07
N TRP A 20 10.90 -4.16 -8.75
CA TRP A 20 11.93 -4.39 -9.75
C TRP A 20 13.21 -3.71 -9.30
N TYR A 21 14.29 -4.48 -9.18
CA TYR A 21 15.59 -3.98 -8.80
C TYR A 21 16.42 -3.60 -10.03
N THR A 22 17.44 -2.77 -9.81
CA THR A 22 18.34 -2.22 -10.85
C THR A 22 18.98 -3.22 -11.81
N PRO A 23 19.23 -4.52 -11.49
CA PRO A 23 19.73 -5.47 -12.47
C PRO A 23 18.66 -5.93 -13.48
N TYR A 24 17.38 -5.77 -13.14
CA TYR A 24 16.25 -6.37 -13.85
C TYR A 24 15.25 -5.34 -14.38
N SER A 25 15.57 -4.05 -14.26
CA SER A 25 14.72 -2.93 -14.67
C SER A 25 15.52 -1.95 -15.53
N PRO A 26 14.91 -1.30 -16.53
CA PRO A 26 15.55 -0.20 -17.26
C PRO A 26 15.80 1.04 -16.38
N LEU A 27 15.27 1.08 -15.16
CA LEU A 27 15.42 2.20 -14.24
C LEU A 27 16.68 2.03 -13.36
N PRO A 28 17.47 3.10 -13.14
CA PRO A 28 18.71 3.03 -12.38
C PRO A 28 18.50 3.06 -10.85
N PHE A 29 17.28 2.82 -10.39
CA PHE A 29 16.88 2.73 -8.98
C PHE A 29 15.79 1.65 -8.82
N PRO A 30 15.67 1.01 -7.65
CA PRO A 30 14.60 0.06 -7.40
C PRO A 30 13.25 0.77 -7.42
N ASN A 31 12.25 0.14 -8.04
CA ASN A 31 10.87 0.58 -7.97
C ASN A 31 10.03 -0.50 -7.34
N MET A 32 9.07 -0.10 -6.51
CA MET A 32 8.16 -1.00 -5.83
C MET A 32 6.78 -0.41 -5.79
N VAL A 33 5.77 -1.26 -5.93
CA VAL A 33 4.36 -0.90 -5.87
C VAL A 33 3.65 -1.83 -4.89
N PHE A 34 2.73 -1.23 -4.13
CA PHE A 34 1.85 -1.95 -3.22
C PHE A 34 0.57 -2.29 -3.98
N VAL A 35 0.30 -3.57 -4.15
CA VAL A 35 -0.79 -4.10 -4.97
C VAL A 35 -1.84 -4.71 -4.07
N GLY A 36 -3.11 -4.58 -4.47
CA GLY A 36 -4.21 -5.29 -3.84
C GLY A 36 -4.58 -4.74 -2.45
N LYS A 37 -5.18 -5.61 -1.64
CA LYS A 37 -5.58 -5.32 -0.25
C LYS A 37 -4.45 -5.68 0.70
N LYS A 38 -4.59 -5.27 1.96
CA LYS A 38 -3.72 -5.78 3.03
C LYS A 38 -3.98 -7.27 3.21
N SER A 39 -2.95 -8.08 3.09
CA SER A 39 -3.04 -9.52 3.32
C SER A 39 -3.05 -9.80 4.82
N VAL A 40 -3.91 -10.73 5.23
CA VAL A 40 -3.97 -11.24 6.62
C VAL A 40 -3.08 -12.48 6.76
N SER A 41 -2.79 -13.16 5.65
CA SER A 41 -1.96 -14.38 5.61
C SER A 41 -1.11 -14.46 4.34
N GLU A 42 -0.06 -15.29 4.39
CA GLU A 42 0.77 -15.61 3.22
C GLU A 42 -0.05 -16.27 2.10
N ALA A 43 -0.97 -17.17 2.44
CA ALA A 43 -1.81 -17.85 1.45
C ALA A 43 -2.64 -16.86 0.61
N GLU A 44 -3.12 -15.79 1.24
CA GLU A 44 -3.84 -14.72 0.55
C GLU A 44 -2.90 -13.93 -0.38
N MET A 45 -1.68 -13.64 0.07
CA MET A 45 -0.65 -12.97 -0.73
C MET A 45 -0.20 -13.82 -1.93
N LYS A 46 -0.03 -15.13 -1.72
CA LYS A 46 0.27 -16.12 -2.77
C LYS A 46 -0.86 -16.23 -3.79
N ALA A 47 -2.11 -16.22 -3.35
CA ALA A 47 -3.26 -16.23 -4.25
C ALA A 47 -3.32 -14.96 -5.11
N GLU A 48 -3.05 -13.79 -4.52
CA GLU A 48 -2.98 -12.53 -5.28
C GLU A 48 -1.81 -12.52 -6.29
N TRP A 49 -0.65 -13.05 -5.92
CA TRP A 49 0.47 -13.22 -6.85
C TRP A 49 0.14 -14.15 -8.00
N GLU A 50 -0.39 -15.35 -7.72
CA GLU A 50 -0.75 -16.32 -8.75
C GLU A 50 -1.82 -15.79 -9.70
N TYR A 51 -2.76 -14.99 -9.22
CA TYR A 51 -3.71 -14.26 -10.06
C TYR A 51 -2.96 -13.36 -11.06
N ILE A 52 -2.05 -12.50 -10.58
CA ILE A 52 -1.30 -11.56 -11.42
C ILE A 52 -0.42 -12.33 -12.42
N ARG A 53 0.29 -13.35 -11.94
CA ARG A 53 1.17 -14.19 -12.75
C ARG A 53 0.42 -14.86 -13.89
N ARG A 54 -0.71 -15.52 -13.62
CA ARG A 54 -1.54 -16.17 -14.66
C ARG A 54 -2.09 -15.15 -15.65
N TYR A 55 -2.54 -14.00 -15.14
CA TYR A 55 -3.01 -12.92 -16.00
C TYR A 55 -1.90 -12.45 -16.96
N MET A 56 -0.67 -12.30 -16.48
CA MET A 56 0.45 -11.84 -17.31
C MET A 56 1.03 -12.91 -18.23
N ASP A 57 1.17 -14.16 -17.76
CA ASP A 57 1.91 -15.22 -18.44
C ASP A 57 1.00 -16.13 -19.30
N GLU A 58 -0.26 -16.34 -18.90
CA GLU A 58 -1.13 -17.41 -19.46
C GLU A 58 -2.26 -16.89 -20.37
N GLY A 59 -2.34 -15.58 -20.62
CA GLY A 59 -3.25 -15.02 -21.65
C GLY A 59 -4.31 -14.04 -21.15
N GLY A 60 -4.05 -13.27 -20.09
CA GLY A 60 -4.92 -12.17 -19.67
C GLY A 60 -6.20 -12.64 -18.97
N LEU A 61 -7.34 -12.07 -19.36
CA LEU A 61 -8.66 -12.36 -18.76
C LEU A 61 -9.16 -13.78 -19.03
N ASP A 62 -8.67 -14.44 -20.08
CA ASP A 62 -9.09 -15.81 -20.42
C ASP A 62 -8.45 -16.85 -19.50
N ALA A 63 -7.33 -16.51 -18.86
CA ALA A 63 -6.58 -17.41 -17.97
C ALA A 63 -7.00 -17.31 -16.50
N VAL A 64 -7.82 -16.32 -16.13
CA VAL A 64 -8.13 -16.03 -14.72
C VAL A 64 -9.58 -15.62 -14.54
N ASP A 65 -10.22 -16.14 -13.49
CA ASP A 65 -11.58 -15.75 -13.14
C ASP A 65 -11.66 -14.25 -12.82
N PRO A 66 -12.67 -13.53 -13.35
CA PRO A 66 -12.82 -12.11 -13.09
C PRO A 66 -13.03 -11.87 -11.60
N PRO A 67 -12.28 -10.93 -11.00
CA PRO A 67 -12.37 -10.67 -9.57
C PRO A 67 -13.74 -10.09 -9.25
N ARG A 68 -14.30 -10.48 -8.09
CA ARG A 68 -15.57 -9.92 -7.62
C ARG A 68 -15.37 -8.44 -7.31
N ILE A 69 -15.91 -7.59 -8.18
CA ILE A 69 -15.89 -6.15 -8.00
C ILE A 69 -16.85 -5.81 -6.86
N SER A 70 -16.33 -5.30 -5.75
CA SER A 70 -17.18 -4.73 -4.70
C SER A 70 -17.79 -3.41 -5.18
N SER A 71 -18.92 -3.01 -4.59
CA SER A 71 -19.61 -1.78 -4.98
C SER A 71 -18.67 -0.59 -5.04
N HIS A 72 -18.77 0.20 -6.12
CA HIS A 72 -17.96 1.40 -6.32
C HIS A 72 -18.16 2.48 -5.25
N LEU A 73 -19.30 2.44 -4.54
CA LEU A 73 -19.60 3.36 -3.46
C LEU A 73 -19.06 2.79 -2.14
N PRO A 74 -18.32 3.59 -1.36
CA PRO A 74 -17.96 3.20 0.00
C PRO A 74 -19.25 2.95 0.76
N LEU A 75 -19.38 1.76 1.35
CA LEU A 75 -20.46 1.51 2.30
C LEU A 75 -20.32 2.52 3.45
N PRO A 76 -21.43 3.01 4.02
CA PRO A 76 -21.36 3.92 5.15
C PRO A 76 -20.79 3.24 6.39
N TRP A 77 -20.95 1.91 6.52
CA TRP A 77 -20.63 1.20 7.75
C TRP A 77 -19.18 1.34 8.24
N PRO A 78 -18.13 1.16 7.40
CA PRO A 78 -16.77 1.47 7.80
C PRO A 78 -16.56 2.93 8.23
N ALA A 79 -17.27 3.87 7.59
CA ALA A 79 -17.18 5.29 7.88
C ALA A 79 -17.85 5.69 9.19
N PHE A 80 -18.71 4.83 9.76
CA PHE A 80 -19.29 4.96 11.11
C PHE A 80 -18.56 4.08 12.14
N ALA A 81 -18.06 2.91 11.74
CA ALA A 81 -17.36 1.98 12.62
C ALA A 81 -16.20 2.66 13.33
N ALA A 82 -15.42 3.50 12.63
CA ALA A 82 -14.33 4.27 13.23
C ALA A 82 -14.78 5.18 14.40
N GLN A 83 -15.99 5.74 14.33
CA GLN A 83 -16.56 6.63 15.35
C GLN A 83 -17.13 5.84 16.54
N PHE A 84 -17.55 4.59 16.32
CA PHE A 84 -18.20 3.76 17.34
C PHE A 84 -17.30 2.65 17.92
N GLU A 85 -16.16 2.33 17.30
CA GLU A 85 -15.22 1.31 17.76
C GLU A 85 -14.71 1.63 19.17
N ALA A 86 -14.41 2.90 19.43
CA ALA A 86 -14.04 3.37 20.76
C ALA A 86 -15.19 3.36 21.77
N LEU A 87 -16.45 3.30 21.30
CA LEU A 87 -17.66 3.43 22.11
C LEU A 87 -18.20 2.08 22.62
N GLY A 88 -17.91 0.98 21.90
CA GLY A 88 -18.37 -0.37 22.23
C GLY A 88 -18.05 -0.83 23.66
N PRO A 89 -16.80 -0.69 24.15
CA PRO A 89 -16.44 -1.09 25.51
C PRO A 89 -17.19 -0.30 26.59
N TYR A 90 -17.42 1.00 26.37
CA TYR A 90 -18.11 1.85 27.33
C TYR A 90 -19.60 1.52 27.40
N LEU A 91 -20.27 1.29 26.26
CA LEU A 91 -21.69 0.91 26.24
C LEU A 91 -21.99 -0.41 26.98
N ARG A 92 -21.02 -1.32 27.04
CA ARG A 92 -21.17 -2.65 27.65
C ARG A 92 -20.96 -2.66 29.18
N HIS A 93 -20.27 -1.65 29.72
CA HIS A 93 -19.86 -1.59 31.13
C HIS A 93 -20.19 -0.26 31.83
N SER A 94 -20.90 0.66 31.18
CA SER A 94 -21.22 1.99 31.73
C SER A 94 -22.40 1.99 32.70
N GLY A 95 -22.29 2.82 33.74
CA GLY A 95 -23.43 3.20 34.58
C GLY A 95 -24.41 4.14 33.87
N PRO A 96 -25.57 4.45 34.50
CA PRO A 96 -26.65 5.21 33.86
C PRO A 96 -26.24 6.62 33.41
N ILE A 97 -25.33 7.29 34.14
CA ILE A 97 -24.84 8.63 33.81
C ILE A 97 -24.05 8.63 32.49
N THR A 98 -23.16 7.65 32.30
CA THR A 98 -22.36 7.52 31.08
C THR A 98 -23.24 7.16 29.88
N TRP A 99 -24.28 6.35 30.08
CA TRP A 99 -25.29 6.05 29.05
C TRP A 99 -26.06 7.31 28.61
N PHE A 100 -26.51 8.14 29.55
CA PHE A 100 -27.15 9.43 29.22
C PHE A 100 -26.20 10.38 28.47
N GLY A 101 -24.93 10.45 28.89
CA GLY A 101 -23.91 11.23 28.18
C GLY A 101 -23.71 10.77 26.73
N MET A 102 -23.70 9.46 26.50
CA MET A 102 -23.62 8.90 25.15
C MET A 102 -24.84 9.23 24.29
N LEU A 103 -26.05 9.19 24.87
CA LEU A 103 -27.27 9.57 24.17
C LEU A 103 -27.19 11.03 23.67
N LEU A 104 -26.69 11.93 24.51
CA LEU A 104 -26.51 13.36 24.17
C LEU A 104 -25.43 13.58 23.10
N ILE A 105 -24.36 12.78 23.10
CA ILE A 105 -23.26 12.89 22.13
C ILE A 105 -23.58 12.17 20.80
N SER A 106 -24.51 11.20 20.82
CA SER A 106 -24.89 10.40 19.64
C SER A 106 -25.23 11.22 18.38
N PRO A 107 -26.02 12.32 18.41
CA PRO A 107 -26.29 13.11 17.20
C PRO A 107 -25.01 13.72 16.60
N ALA A 108 -24.06 14.15 17.44
CA ALA A 108 -22.78 14.68 16.96
C ALA A 108 -21.95 13.60 16.26
N LEU A 109 -21.92 12.38 16.81
CA LEU A 109 -21.23 11.24 16.17
C LEU A 109 -21.88 10.85 14.83
N VAL A 110 -23.20 10.93 14.73
CA VAL A 110 -23.91 10.69 13.46
C VAL A 110 -23.52 11.73 12.41
N VAL A 111 -23.50 13.01 12.77
CA VAL A 111 -23.09 14.09 11.86
C VAL A 111 -21.64 13.90 11.42
N LEU A 112 -20.73 13.55 12.32
CA LEU A 112 -19.33 13.28 12.00
C LEU A 112 -19.18 12.06 11.08
N GLY A 113 -19.91 10.97 11.34
CA GLY A 113 -19.91 9.79 10.48
C GLY A 113 -20.46 10.06 9.08
N LEU A 114 -21.53 10.86 8.97
CA LEU A 114 -22.07 11.31 7.69
C LEU A 114 -21.10 12.23 6.95
N ALA A 115 -20.45 13.17 7.64
CA ALA A 115 -19.45 14.05 7.04
C ALA A 115 -18.22 13.26 6.55
N HIS A 116 -17.77 12.27 7.34
CA HIS A 116 -16.71 11.36 6.96
C HIS A 116 -17.11 10.53 5.73
N TRP A 117 -18.31 9.95 5.71
CA TRP A 117 -18.80 9.19 4.57
C TRP A 117 -18.94 10.07 3.31
N ALA A 118 -19.48 11.28 3.44
CA ALA A 118 -19.56 12.25 2.35
C ALA A 118 -18.16 12.61 1.82
N SER A 119 -17.16 12.75 2.68
CA SER A 119 -15.78 12.97 2.25
C SER A 119 -15.25 11.80 1.41
N LEU A 120 -15.57 10.55 1.78
CA LEU A 120 -15.20 9.37 1.00
C LEU A 120 -15.90 9.32 -0.36
N LEU A 121 -17.14 9.81 -0.46
CA LEU A 121 -17.85 9.94 -1.73
C LEU A 121 -17.24 11.01 -2.64
N LEU A 122 -16.66 12.06 -2.05
CA LEU A 122 -15.96 13.14 -2.77
C LEU A 122 -14.54 12.77 -3.20
N CYS A 123 -13.94 11.74 -2.58
CA CYS A 123 -12.65 11.19 -3.00
C CYS A 123 -12.80 10.52 -4.36
N TRP A 124 -12.49 11.26 -5.42
CA TRP A 124 -12.44 10.72 -6.78
C TRP A 124 -11.44 9.56 -6.84
N ARG A 125 -11.93 8.39 -7.27
CA ARG A 125 -11.04 7.25 -7.52
C ARG A 125 -10.07 7.65 -8.63
N PRO A 126 -8.75 7.48 -8.44
CA PRO A 126 -7.79 7.73 -9.50
C PRO A 126 -8.16 6.85 -10.70
N ARG A 127 -8.42 7.49 -11.83
CA ARG A 127 -8.70 6.80 -13.09
C ARG A 127 -7.39 6.68 -13.86
N TRP A 128 -7.01 5.45 -14.18
CA TRP A 128 -5.84 5.21 -15.00
C TRP A 128 -6.01 5.84 -16.40
N PRO A 129 -4.94 6.28 -17.06
CA PRO A 129 -4.97 6.63 -18.49
C PRO A 129 -5.59 5.50 -19.33
N LYS A 130 -6.30 5.85 -20.42
CA LYS A 130 -6.97 4.87 -21.29
C LYS A 130 -6.03 3.76 -21.77
N ILE A 131 -4.79 4.11 -22.09
CA ILE A 131 -3.75 3.16 -22.52
C ILE A 131 -3.49 2.04 -21.50
N ILE A 132 -3.60 2.32 -20.20
CA ILE A 132 -3.43 1.33 -19.14
C ILE A 132 -4.74 0.54 -18.93
N GLN A 133 -5.90 1.20 -19.04
CA GLN A 133 -7.19 0.52 -18.94
C GLN A 133 -7.41 -0.50 -20.06
N GLU A 134 -6.89 -0.21 -21.25
CA GLU A 134 -6.99 -1.08 -22.43
C GLU A 134 -5.83 -2.07 -22.54
N ALA A 135 -4.82 -1.98 -21.66
CA ALA A 135 -3.72 -2.92 -21.63
C ALA A 135 -4.23 -4.34 -21.29
N GLY A 136 -3.73 -5.35 -22.00
CA GLY A 136 -4.14 -6.75 -21.79
C GLY A 136 -5.45 -7.16 -22.49
N LEU A 137 -6.14 -6.23 -23.18
CA LEU A 137 -7.25 -6.58 -24.08
C LEU A 137 -6.72 -7.16 -25.41
N PRO A 138 -7.44 -8.10 -26.04
CA PRO A 138 -7.04 -8.69 -27.31
C PRO A 138 -6.92 -7.61 -28.40
N GLY A 139 -5.77 -7.57 -29.07
CA GLY A 139 -5.48 -6.63 -30.16
C GLY A 139 -5.10 -5.21 -29.73
N LYS A 140 -4.98 -4.93 -28.43
CA LYS A 140 -4.50 -3.63 -27.92
C LYS A 140 -2.98 -3.63 -27.70
N PRO A 141 -2.29 -2.50 -27.94
CA PRO A 141 -0.85 -2.43 -27.75
C PRO A 141 -0.47 -2.51 -26.27
N ILE A 142 0.63 -3.19 -25.98
CA ILE A 142 1.22 -3.21 -24.64
C ILE A 142 1.82 -1.83 -24.36
N PRO A 143 1.54 -1.20 -23.21
CA PRO A 143 2.15 0.08 -22.85
C PRO A 143 3.68 -0.01 -22.82
N PRO A 144 4.41 1.03 -23.26
CA PRO A 144 5.86 1.04 -23.18
C PRO A 144 6.32 0.98 -21.71
N LEU A 145 7.47 0.34 -21.48
CA LEU A 145 8.09 0.33 -20.16
C LEU A 145 8.50 1.74 -19.75
N THR A 146 8.33 2.04 -18.47
CA THR A 146 8.74 3.32 -17.90
C THR A 146 10.25 3.47 -17.95
N THR A 147 10.70 4.60 -18.48
CA THR A 147 12.10 4.97 -18.63
C THR A 147 12.42 6.17 -17.75
N ILE A 148 13.71 6.48 -17.61
CA ILE A 148 14.16 7.64 -16.84
C ILE A 148 13.63 8.96 -17.44
N ASP A 149 13.38 9.00 -18.75
CA ASP A 149 12.96 10.20 -19.46
C ASP A 149 11.47 10.53 -19.27
N ASP A 150 10.68 9.60 -18.74
CA ASP A 150 9.27 9.83 -18.35
C ASP A 150 9.15 10.72 -17.10
N TYR A 151 10.23 10.91 -16.34
CA TYR A 151 10.24 11.73 -15.13
C TYR A 151 10.51 13.21 -15.44
N PRO A 152 9.88 14.15 -14.71
CA PRO A 152 10.17 15.58 -14.87
C PRO A 152 11.67 15.89 -14.73
N PRO A 153 12.23 16.87 -15.47
CA PRO A 153 13.68 17.10 -15.54
C PRO A 153 14.36 17.25 -14.18
N LYS A 154 13.72 17.96 -13.24
CA LYS A 154 14.21 18.16 -11.88
C LYS A 154 14.28 16.85 -11.08
N VAL A 155 13.28 15.98 -11.23
CA VAL A 155 13.21 14.68 -10.55
C VAL A 155 14.23 13.73 -11.16
N ARG A 156 14.31 13.69 -12.49
CA ARG A 156 15.31 12.93 -13.24
C ARG A 156 16.74 13.25 -12.80
N ALA A 157 17.10 14.53 -12.69
CA ALA A 157 18.42 14.95 -12.22
C ALA A 157 18.72 14.44 -10.81
N ALA A 158 17.78 14.59 -9.88
CA ALA A 158 17.94 14.13 -8.50
C ALA A 158 18.04 12.60 -8.40
N LEU A 159 17.27 11.86 -9.22
CA LEU A 159 17.35 10.41 -9.28
C LEU A 159 18.72 9.96 -9.80
N LEU A 160 19.20 10.57 -10.88
CA LEU A 160 20.50 10.28 -11.50
C LEU A 160 21.69 10.56 -10.57
N GLU A 161 21.64 11.65 -9.80
CA GLU A 161 22.67 11.97 -8.80
C GLU A 161 22.78 10.86 -7.73
N ASN A 162 21.65 10.25 -7.36
CA ASN A 162 21.59 9.24 -6.30
C ASN A 162 21.74 7.79 -6.80
N VAL A 163 21.94 7.54 -8.10
CA VAL A 163 22.05 6.18 -8.68
C VAL A 163 23.09 5.34 -7.97
N HIS A 164 24.22 5.95 -7.59
CA HIS A 164 25.31 5.29 -6.88
C HIS A 164 24.91 4.64 -5.54
N ARG A 165 23.77 5.02 -4.95
CA ARG A 165 23.24 4.43 -3.70
C ARG A 165 22.53 3.10 -3.94
N TRP A 166 22.07 2.86 -5.16
CA TRP A 166 21.20 1.74 -5.52
C TRP A 166 21.92 0.65 -6.30
N VAL A 167 23.12 0.94 -6.80
CA VAL A 167 24.00 -0.06 -7.40
C VAL A 167 24.63 -0.88 -6.27
N VAL A 168 24.26 -2.15 -6.18
CA VAL A 168 24.96 -3.11 -5.31
C VAL A 168 26.37 -3.26 -5.85
N LYS A 169 27.35 -2.61 -5.22
CA LYS A 169 28.76 -2.77 -5.60
C LYS A 169 29.19 -4.20 -5.23
N PRO A 170 29.72 -5.00 -6.18
CA PRO A 170 30.40 -6.23 -5.83
C PRO A 170 31.69 -5.86 -5.09
N GLY A 171 31.65 -5.85 -3.76
CA GLY A 171 32.79 -5.48 -2.93
C GLY A 171 32.37 -4.88 -1.59
N SER A 172 32.29 -5.76 -0.58
CA SER A 172 32.15 -5.50 0.86
C SER A 172 30.88 -4.77 1.33
N PRO A 173 30.22 -5.26 2.40
CA PRO A 173 29.06 -4.57 2.97
C PRO A 173 29.45 -3.15 3.40
N PRO A 174 28.55 -2.16 3.20
CA PRO A 174 28.81 -0.81 3.69
C PRO A 174 29.11 -0.85 5.20
N PRO A 175 30.05 -0.04 5.69
CA PRO A 175 30.35 0.00 7.12
C PRO A 175 29.05 0.26 7.89
N ARG A 176 28.73 -0.63 8.84
CA ARG A 176 27.53 -0.50 9.67
C ARG A 176 27.51 0.92 10.25
N PRO A 177 26.43 1.69 10.08
CA PRO A 177 26.35 3.00 10.69
C PRO A 177 26.60 2.82 12.20
N LYS A 178 27.49 3.64 12.77
CA LYS A 178 27.73 3.62 14.22
C LYS A 178 26.37 3.78 14.89
N ARG A 179 25.89 2.73 15.57
CA ARG A 179 24.69 2.82 16.41
C ARG A 179 24.87 4.06 17.27
N PHE A 180 23.92 4.98 17.20
CA PHE A 180 23.93 6.15 18.07
C PHE A 180 23.80 5.64 19.50
N SER A 181 24.94 5.54 20.19
CA SER A 181 25.00 5.10 21.57
C SER A 181 24.50 6.24 22.44
N LEU A 182 23.25 6.13 22.88
CA LEU A 182 22.65 7.03 23.87
C LEU A 182 23.30 6.91 25.26
N LYS A 183 24.24 5.96 25.46
CA LYS A 183 24.90 5.70 26.74
C LYS A 183 25.87 6.80 27.19
N GLY A 184 26.28 7.73 26.32
CA GLY A 184 27.24 8.78 26.66
C GLY A 184 26.65 10.08 27.22
N ARG A 185 25.33 10.32 27.11
CA ARG A 185 24.75 11.64 27.45
C ARG A 185 24.29 11.77 28.92
N TRP A 186 24.20 10.67 29.67
CA TRP A 186 23.71 10.68 31.05
C TRP A 186 24.81 10.65 32.13
N GLN A 187 26.10 10.55 31.77
CA GLN A 187 27.20 10.53 32.74
C GLN A 187 27.85 11.90 33.04
N ASN A 188 27.47 12.96 32.33
CA ASN A 188 28.00 14.32 32.53
C ASN A 188 26.90 15.30 32.97
N ARG A 189 26.04 14.88 33.91
CA ARG A 189 25.04 15.78 34.53
C ARG A 189 25.10 15.82 36.06
N ASP A 190 26.09 15.14 36.66
CA ASP A 190 26.33 15.13 38.11
C ASP A 190 27.78 15.50 38.45
N ARG A 191 28.24 16.65 37.96
CA ARG A 191 29.39 17.38 38.55
C ARG A 191 29.10 18.87 38.58
#